data_AF-A0A7W4VHG9-F1
#
_entry.id   AF-A0A7W4VHG9-F1
#
_cell.length_a   1.000
_cell.length_b   1.000
_cell.length_c   1.000
_cell.angle_alpha   90.00
_cell.angle_beta   90.00
_cell.angle_gamma   90.00
#
_symmetry.space_group_name_H-M   'P 1'
#
loop_
_entity.id
_entity.type
_entity.pdbx_description
1 polymer ?
#
loop_
_entity_poly.entity_id
_entity_poly.type
_entity_poly.pdbx_seq_one_letter_code
_entity_poly.pdbx_strand_id
1 'polypeptide(L)' 'MSEIDLSSVRYSLLAVAAGIDGVLALLEQQSEWWEGSFGAFCLLGLVKAQLERVVKEELPAS' A
#
# COMPACT_ATOMS: atom_id res chain seq x y z
N MET A 1 -20.11 -4.89 20.26
CA MET A 1 -18.87 -4.72 19.47
C MET A 1 -19.11 -5.49 18.19
N SER A 2 -19.27 -4.80 17.06
CA SER A 2 -19.52 -5.44 15.78
C SER A 2 -18.31 -6.30 15.42
N GLU A 3 -18.52 -7.59 15.13
CA GLU A 3 -17.49 -8.44 14.53
C GLU A 3 -16.99 -7.73 13.28
N ILE A 4 -15.75 -7.27 13.32
CA ILE A 4 -15.08 -6.71 12.15
C ILE A 4 -14.93 -7.88 11.18
N ASP A 5 -15.63 -7.81 10.05
CA ASP A 5 -15.49 -8.79 8.99
C ASP A 5 -14.07 -8.70 8.43
N LEU A 6 -13.22 -9.65 8.85
CA LEU A 6 -11.82 -9.73 8.46
C LEU A 6 -11.67 -9.83 6.93
N SER A 7 -12.68 -10.36 6.24
CA SER A 7 -12.69 -10.45 4.77
C SER A 7 -12.88 -9.07 4.12
N SER A 8 -13.83 -8.27 4.61
CA SER A 8 -14.02 -6.87 4.21
C SER A 8 -12.80 -5.99 4.50
N VAL A 9 -12.17 -6.17 5.67
CA VAL A 9 -10.93 -5.46 6.01
C VAL A 9 -9.80 -5.84 5.05
N ARG A 10 -9.61 -7.14 4.80
CA ARG A 10 -8.59 -7.62 3.85
C ARG A 10 -8.81 -7.05 2.45
N TYR A 11 -10.05 -7.06 1.95
CA TYR A 11 -10.39 -6.47 0.66
C TYR A 11 -10.04 -4.97 0.62
N SER A 12 -10.41 -4.23 1.66
CA SER A 12 -10.13 -2.80 1.75
C SER A 12 -8.63 -2.50 1.73
N LEU A 13 -7.82 -3.26 2.49
CA LEU A 13 -6.38 -3.08 2.52
C LEU A 13 -5.71 -3.44 1.18
N LEU A 14 -6.20 -4.47 0.49
CA LEU A 14 -5.74 -4.81 -0.86
C LEU A 14 -6.08 -3.72 -1.88
N ALA A 15 -7.27 -3.12 -1.79
CA ALA A 15 -7.66 -2.00 -2.64
C ALA A 15 -6.77 -0.77 -2.40
N VAL A 16 -6.44 -0.48 -1.13
CA VAL A 16 -5.48 0.58 -0.77
C VAL A 16 -4.09 0.28 -1.33
N ALA A 17 -3.60 -0.96 -1.21
CA ALA A 17 -2.31 -1.37 -1.75
C ALA A 17 -2.23 -1.18 -3.28
N ALA A 18 -3.29 -1.55 -4.02
CA ALA A 18 -3.37 -1.32 -5.45
C ALA A 18 -3.43 0.16 -5.81
N GLY A 19 -4.10 0.99 -5.01
CA GLY A 19 -4.07 2.45 -5.16
C GLY A 19 -2.66 3.01 -4.96
N ILE A 20 -1.92 2.50 -3.98
CA ILE A 20 -0.52 2.87 -3.74
C ILE A 20 0.38 2.49 -4.92
N ASP A 21 0.18 1.33 -5.56
CA ASP A 21 0.92 0.95 -6.78
C ASP A 21 0.75 1.99 -7.90
N GLY A 22 -0.47 2.49 -8.10
CA GLY A 22 -0.73 3.56 -9.06
C GLY A 22 0.03 4.84 -8.75
N VAL A 23 0.08 5.24 -7.47
CA VAL A 23 0.82 6.44 -7.03
C VAL A 23 2.33 6.24 -7.16
N LEU A 24 2.84 5.06 -6.83
CA LEU A 24 4.27 4.72 -7.00
C LEU A 24 4.69 4.83 -8.47
N ALA A 25 3.89 4.30 -9.40
CA ALA A 25 4.17 4.43 -10.84
C ALA A 25 4.24 5.90 -11.29
N LEU A 26 3.37 6.76 -10.77
CA LEU A 26 3.40 8.21 -11.05
C LEU A 26 4.64 8.89 -10.45
N LEU A 27 5.01 8.54 -9.22
CA LEU A 27 6.19 9.10 -8.56
C LEU A 27 7.49 8.63 -9.21
N GLU A 28 7.56 7.39 -9.70
CA GLU A 28 8.68 6.87 -10.48
C GLU A 28 8.92 7.73 -11.73
N GLN A 29 7.86 7.99 -12.51
CA GLN A 29 7.95 8.86 -13.69
C GLN A 29 8.38 10.29 -13.34
N GLN A 30 7.91 10.83 -12.21
CA GLN A 30 8.26 12.19 -11.79
C GLN A 30 9.65 12.29 -11.14
N SER A 31 10.20 11.19 -10.64
CA SER A 31 11.50 11.16 -9.96
C SER A 31 12.66 11.54 -10.89
N GLU A 32 12.51 11.33 -12.20
CA GLU A 32 13.47 11.77 -13.22
C GLU A 32 13.64 13.30 -13.26
N TRP A 33 12.62 14.04 -12.82
CA TRP A 33 12.53 15.50 -12.96
C TRP A 33 12.58 16.22 -11.60
N TRP A 34 12.35 15.51 -10.50
CA TRP A 34 12.29 16.10 -9.16
C TRP A 34 12.75 15.12 -8.07
N GLU A 35 13.84 15.45 -7.36
CA GLU A 35 14.35 14.64 -6.24
C GLU A 35 13.32 14.42 -5.12
N GLY A 36 12.41 15.38 -4.92
CA GLY A 36 11.32 15.23 -3.95
C GLY A 36 10.37 14.07 -4.27
N SER A 37 10.19 13.76 -5.56
CA SER A 37 9.38 12.61 -5.99
C SER A 37 10.07 11.29 -5.69
N PHE A 38 11.40 11.22 -5.77
CA PHE A 38 12.14 10.04 -5.37
C PHE A 38 12.01 9.76 -3.86
N GLY A 39 12.13 10.81 -3.03
CA GLY A 39 11.91 10.68 -1.59
C GLY A 39 10.50 10.19 -1.23
N ALA A 40 9.48 10.76 -1.89
CA ALA A 40 8.09 10.32 -1.73
C ALA A 40 7.89 8.88 -2.20
N PHE A 41 8.49 8.48 -3.32
CA PHE A 41 8.43 7.12 -3.86
C PHE A 41 8.97 6.10 -2.85
N CYS A 42 10.18 6.35 -2.31
CA CYS A 42 10.80 5.45 -1.35
C CYS A 42 9.96 5.30 -0.06
N LEU A 43 9.47 6.40 0.50
CA LEU A 43 8.66 6.37 1.72
C LEU A 43 7.34 5.64 1.50
N LEU A 44 6.66 5.93 0.39
CA LEU A 44 5.39 5.29 0.05
C LEU A 44 5.56 3.79 -0.23
N GLY A 45 6.65 3.39 -0.88
CA GLY A 45 6.99 1.99 -1.09
C GLY A 45 7.19 1.24 0.23
N LEU A 46 7.79 1.89 1.23
CA LEU A 46 7.98 1.33 2.56
C LEU A 46 6.63 1.14 3.29
N VAL A 47 5.72 2.13 3.18
CA VAL A 47 4.35 2.02 3.70
C VAL A 47 3.58 0.88 3.02
N LYS A 48 3.70 0.74 1.69
CA LYS A 48 3.08 -0.36 0.95
C LYS A 48 3.56 -1.72 1.46
N ALA A 49 4.88 -1.89 1.61
CA ALA A 49 5.46 -3.15 2.10
C ALA A 49 4.97 -3.50 3.51
N GLN A 50 4.83 -2.50 4.39
CA GLN A 50 4.24 -2.72 5.72
C GLN A 50 2.77 -3.12 5.64
N LEU A 51 1.98 -2.48 4.78
CA LEU A 51 0.57 -2.80 4.55
C LEU A 51 0.39 -4.24 4.05
N GLU A 52 1.16 -4.64 3.04
CA GLU A 52 1.14 -6.01 2.49
C GLU A 52 1.54 -7.05 3.53
N ARG A 53 2.52 -6.70 4.39
CA ARG A 53 2.93 -7.55 5.50
C ARG A 53 1.81 -7.75 6.50
N VAL A 54 1.10 -6.69 6.91
CA VAL A 54 -0.07 -6.79 7.82
C VAL A 54 -1.16 -7.66 7.20
N VAL A 55 -1.47 -7.44 5.91
CA VAL A 55 -2.46 -8.27 5.19
C VAL A 55 -2.07 -9.75 5.18
N LYS A 56 -0.77 -10.06 5.04
CA LYS A 56 -0.29 -11.44 4.98
C LYS A 56 -0.20 -12.11 6.35
N GLU A 57 0.29 -11.40 7.36
CA GLU A 57 0.60 -11.94 8.69
C GLU A 57 -0.62 -11.92 9.62
N GLU A 58 -1.46 -10.89 9.55
CA GLU A 58 -2.58 -10.69 10.48
C GLU A 58 -3.95 -11.00 9.88
N LEU A 59 -4.05 -11.09 8.54
CA LEU A 59 -5.29 -11.42 7.82
C LEU A 59 -5.09 -12.60 6.84
N PRO A 60 -4.67 -13.78 7.32
CA PRO A 60 -4.45 -14.94 6.46
C PRO A 60 -5.75 -15.27 5.71
N ALA A 61 -5.61 -15.63 4.43
CA ALA A 61 -6.73 -16.15 3.65
C ALA A 61 -7.23 -17.43 4.34
N SER A 62 -8.44 -17.37 4.90
CA SER A 62 -9.12 -18.53 5.51
C SER A 62 -9.38 -19.62 4.48
#